data_AF-A0A1C4W0B9-F1
#
_entry.id   AF-A0A1C4W0B9-F1
#
_cell.length_a   1.000
_cell.length_b   1.000
_cell.length_c   1.000
_cell.angle_alpha   90.00
_cell.angle_beta   90.00
_cell.angle_gamma   90.00
#
_symmetry.space_group_name_H-M   'P 1'
#
loop_
_entity.id
_entity.type
_entity.pdbx_description
1 polymer ?
#
loop_
_entity_poly.entity_id
_entity_poly.type
_entity_poly.pdbx_seq_one_letter_code
_entity_poly.pdbx_strand_id
1 'polypeptide(L)'
;MPDSTLDGLLAAFTDPEPFTRETAAQAPLAPGTHVVVLDGDIVYVGETGRSLRERLRAHLRGNRGSSVLHKQVGELLDEEFGRQASTDEIAAWLGRCEIRWREAADPKALKDALLAVVAPRFSRLGSGQRGASTDPMSRFERLANGPYFSSVVAANRAYLDAVVPDAASTERDRWALSCLPGTRTDPRRLSAISMKTMETFVLHEPTEPGVGARAEGFLVVRRSVLDRHWTPAGFRAAHPALTTWRSDYVDAGPDQECLAGDVEDLIAALGDERIVLAARALTEPLLRSRTLHARGHCQPLADAVLGRREPTDWIYPVHMGDSPSGRSRDVWECFSTDAVVDWQLSAGYHRIATGDRIWAYAAEPSARLVAAGVAWDDPCRRAAEGGLEWRVAVRWDTELTRRILASERGVPVVPAGSARGVRAMSTTERDRLADALKAIRAPQPDELPEGRRRRLAEVTARQGQADFRRRLIEAYGGRCAITGCDTETALQAAHISPYDGPATNRVTNGLLLRADVHNLFDRGLIWVDEDFRVRVKAEAGHYAGWHGEKLRPPARAADHPDAAALRVHRQEVAGMC
;
A
#
# COMPACT_ATOMS: atom_id res chain seq x y z
N MET A 1 37.32 1.23 9.66
CA MET A 1 36.11 1.33 8.84
C MET A 1 36.42 0.59 7.55
N PRO A 2 35.62 -0.40 7.11
CA PRO A 2 35.82 -0.97 5.78
C PRO A 2 35.71 0.18 4.75
N ASP A 3 36.62 0.19 3.80
CA ASP A 3 36.71 1.20 2.76
C ASP A 3 35.43 1.20 1.93
N SER A 4 34.65 2.29 2.02
CA SER A 4 33.35 2.43 1.34
C SER A 4 33.47 2.95 -0.08
N THR A 5 34.70 3.07 -0.60
CA THR A 5 34.95 3.38 -2.00
C THR A 5 34.59 2.19 -2.90
N LEU A 6 34.32 2.47 -4.18
CA LEU A 6 34.01 1.42 -5.15
C LEU A 6 35.16 0.40 -5.26
N ASP A 7 36.40 0.87 -5.27
CA ASP A 7 37.59 0.02 -5.32
C ASP A 7 37.69 -0.86 -4.07
N GLY A 8 37.41 -0.31 -2.88
CA GLY A 8 37.35 -1.07 -1.63
C GLY A 8 36.28 -2.16 -1.63
N LEU A 9 35.10 -1.88 -2.20
CA LEU A 9 34.02 -2.87 -2.33
C LEU A 9 34.33 -3.97 -3.35
N LEU A 10 35.03 -3.63 -4.44
CA LEU A 10 35.42 -4.56 -5.50
C LEU A 10 36.71 -5.32 -5.23
N ALA A 11 37.53 -4.92 -4.25
CA ALA A 11 38.84 -5.50 -3.97
C ALA A 11 38.83 -7.02 -3.73
N ALA A 12 37.73 -7.57 -3.23
CA ALA A 12 37.56 -9.00 -2.96
C ALA A 12 36.72 -9.74 -4.01
N PHE A 13 36.39 -9.10 -5.14
CA PHE A 13 35.79 -9.77 -6.29
C PHE A 13 36.87 -10.47 -7.12
N THR A 14 36.48 -11.49 -7.89
CA THR A 14 37.36 -12.10 -8.89
C THR A 14 37.90 -11.06 -9.88
N ASP A 15 39.00 -11.42 -10.54
CA ASP A 15 39.46 -10.68 -11.71
C ASP A 15 38.37 -10.64 -12.79
N PRO A 16 38.31 -9.57 -13.61
CA PRO A 16 37.36 -9.47 -14.71
C PRO A 16 37.61 -10.57 -15.75
N GLU A 17 36.56 -11.34 -16.04
CA GLU A 17 36.55 -12.33 -17.11
C GLU A 17 35.42 -12.05 -18.11
N PRO A 18 35.54 -12.46 -19.39
CA PRO A 18 34.44 -12.36 -20.34
C PRO A 18 33.18 -13.08 -19.85
N PHE A 19 32.01 -12.45 -19.95
CA PHE A 19 30.77 -13.05 -19.45
C PHE A 19 30.21 -14.11 -20.39
N THR A 20 30.83 -15.28 -20.36
CA THR A 20 30.53 -16.43 -21.23
C THR A 20 29.96 -17.61 -20.45
N ARG A 21 29.47 -18.63 -21.18
CA ARG A 21 28.97 -19.88 -20.60
C ARG A 21 30.07 -20.67 -19.88
N GLU A 22 31.31 -20.53 -20.31
CA GLU A 22 32.49 -21.20 -19.76
C GLU A 22 32.88 -20.57 -18.43
N THR A 23 33.07 -19.25 -18.40
CA THR A 23 33.31 -18.48 -17.16
C THR A 23 32.18 -18.69 -16.13
N ALA A 24 30.91 -18.63 -16.57
CA ALA A 24 29.79 -18.89 -15.68
C ALA A 24 29.77 -20.32 -15.09
N ALA A 25 30.41 -21.30 -15.73
CA ALA A 25 30.52 -22.66 -15.21
C ALA A 25 31.59 -22.80 -14.11
N GLN A 26 32.57 -21.91 -14.08
CA GLN A 26 33.65 -21.89 -13.09
C GLN A 26 33.22 -21.26 -11.76
N ALA A 27 32.17 -20.43 -11.77
CA ALA A 27 31.63 -19.80 -10.57
C ALA A 27 31.23 -20.84 -9.48
N PRO A 28 31.30 -20.48 -8.19
CA PRO A 28 31.04 -21.40 -7.08
C PRO A 28 29.56 -21.76 -6.93
N LEU A 29 29.29 -22.89 -6.28
CA LEU A 29 27.94 -23.30 -5.83
C LEU A 29 27.61 -22.69 -4.45
N ALA A 30 27.91 -21.41 -4.28
CA ALA A 30 27.74 -20.69 -3.03
C ALA A 30 26.95 -19.39 -3.22
N PRO A 31 26.36 -18.83 -2.15
CA PRO A 31 25.75 -17.51 -2.17
C PRO A 31 26.78 -16.42 -2.47
N GLY A 32 26.36 -15.38 -3.19
CA GLY A 32 27.26 -14.28 -3.49
C GLY A 32 26.66 -13.20 -4.37
N THR A 33 27.48 -12.20 -4.65
CA THR A 33 27.17 -11.01 -5.44
C THR A 33 28.05 -11.01 -6.68
N HIS A 34 27.51 -10.57 -7.80
CA HIS A 34 28.24 -10.45 -9.05
C HIS A 34 27.97 -9.11 -9.72
N VAL A 35 28.95 -8.61 -10.46
CA VAL A 35 28.86 -7.36 -11.22
C VAL A 35 29.18 -7.64 -12.69
N VAL A 36 28.44 -7.00 -13.58
CA VAL A 36 28.69 -7.03 -15.03
C VAL A 36 29.19 -5.66 -15.43
N VAL A 37 30.30 -5.63 -16.16
CA VAL A 37 31.01 -4.43 -16.57
C VAL A 37 31.01 -4.36 -18.09
N LEU A 38 30.70 -3.20 -18.66
CA LEU A 38 30.79 -2.94 -20.10
C LEU A 38 31.56 -1.62 -20.28
N ASP A 39 32.63 -1.65 -21.06
CA ASP A 39 33.48 -0.49 -21.33
C ASP A 39 34.02 0.21 -20.07
N GLY A 40 34.28 -0.58 -19.01
CA GLY A 40 34.76 -0.09 -17.71
C GLY A 40 33.67 0.33 -16.72
N ASP A 41 32.40 0.42 -17.16
CA ASP A 41 31.28 0.81 -16.31
C ASP A 41 30.51 -0.41 -15.79
N ILE A 42 30.18 -0.42 -14.49
CA ILE A 42 29.30 -1.45 -13.92
C ILE A 42 27.87 -1.23 -14.43
N VAL A 43 27.46 -2.05 -15.39
CA VAL A 43 26.12 -2.01 -15.99
C VAL A 43 25.10 -2.87 -15.25
N TYR A 44 25.53 -3.79 -14.38
CA TYR A 44 24.64 -4.62 -13.56
C TYR A 44 25.27 -5.03 -12.24
N VAL A 45 24.45 -5.09 -11.18
CA VAL A 45 24.80 -5.73 -9.90
C VAL A 45 23.71 -6.74 -9.54
N GLY A 46 24.09 -8.00 -9.39
CA GLY A 46 23.22 -9.11 -9.07
C GLY A 46 23.66 -9.87 -7.82
N GLU A 47 22.74 -10.62 -7.26
CA GLU A 47 22.89 -11.35 -6.01
C GLU A 47 22.17 -12.70 -6.07
N THR A 48 22.64 -13.64 -5.24
CA THR A 48 21.96 -14.91 -5.04
C THR A 48 22.24 -15.45 -3.64
N GLY A 49 21.18 -15.82 -2.92
CA GLY A 49 21.28 -16.52 -1.64
C GLY A 49 21.47 -18.03 -1.78
N ARG A 50 21.66 -18.54 -3.01
CA ARG A 50 21.80 -19.98 -3.30
C ARG A 50 23.13 -20.26 -4.00
N SER A 51 23.15 -20.19 -5.32
CA SER A 51 24.31 -20.51 -6.15
C SER A 51 24.62 -19.40 -7.15
N LEU A 52 25.85 -18.87 -7.09
CA LEU A 52 26.42 -17.96 -8.09
C LEU A 52 26.42 -18.60 -9.48
N ARG A 53 26.89 -19.85 -9.59
CA ARG A 53 26.89 -20.60 -10.86
C ARG A 53 25.54 -20.65 -11.55
N GLU A 54 24.49 -21.04 -10.81
CA GLU A 54 23.14 -21.13 -11.38
C GLU A 54 22.59 -19.75 -11.76
N ARG A 55 22.87 -18.72 -10.96
CA ARG A 55 22.48 -17.34 -11.24
C ARG A 55 23.13 -16.81 -12.52
N LEU A 56 24.44 -17.01 -12.69
CA LEU A 56 25.16 -16.58 -13.90
C LEU A 56 24.68 -17.33 -15.14
N ARG A 57 24.43 -18.65 -15.02
CA ARG A 57 23.82 -19.43 -16.12
C ARG A 57 22.42 -18.95 -16.48
N ALA A 58 21.61 -18.54 -15.51
CA ALA A 58 20.28 -17.99 -15.77
C ALA A 58 20.33 -16.70 -16.59
N HIS A 59 21.36 -15.86 -16.39
CA HIS A 59 21.57 -14.67 -17.22
C HIS A 59 21.89 -15.00 -18.69
N LEU A 60 22.56 -16.13 -18.96
CA LEU A 60 23.02 -16.50 -20.31
C LEU A 60 22.09 -17.45 -21.06
N ARG A 61 21.28 -18.27 -20.36
CA ARG A 61 20.48 -19.35 -20.95
C ARG A 61 19.00 -19.32 -20.57
N GLY A 62 18.61 -18.41 -19.68
CA GLY A 62 17.23 -18.35 -19.21
C GLY A 62 16.26 -17.79 -20.25
N ASN A 63 14.99 -17.71 -19.87
CA ASN A 63 13.96 -16.96 -20.61
C ASN A 63 13.89 -15.50 -20.11
N ARG A 64 13.04 -14.66 -20.71
CA ARG A 64 12.84 -13.25 -20.30
C ARG A 64 12.37 -13.05 -18.84
N GLY A 65 11.99 -14.11 -18.12
CA GLY A 65 11.66 -14.07 -16.68
C GLY A 65 12.77 -14.58 -15.76
N SER A 66 13.83 -15.18 -16.30
CA SER A 66 14.89 -15.85 -15.53
C SER A 66 15.75 -14.90 -14.69
N SER A 67 15.96 -13.68 -15.20
CA SER A 67 16.70 -12.62 -14.53
C SER A 67 16.41 -11.25 -15.13
N VAL A 68 16.63 -10.20 -14.33
CA VAL A 68 16.40 -8.81 -14.78
C VAL A 68 17.36 -8.41 -15.87
N LEU A 69 18.64 -8.78 -15.74
CA LEU A 69 19.64 -8.52 -16.77
C LEU A 69 19.29 -9.20 -18.11
N HIS A 70 18.93 -10.49 -18.09
CA HIS A 70 18.57 -11.21 -19.32
C HIS A 70 17.34 -10.60 -19.99
N LYS A 71 16.36 -10.17 -19.18
CA LYS A 71 15.17 -9.48 -19.68
C LYS A 71 15.53 -8.17 -20.36
N GLN A 72 16.28 -7.29 -19.69
CA GLN A 72 16.53 -5.94 -20.17
C GLN A 72 17.51 -5.89 -21.33
N VAL A 73 18.51 -6.78 -21.36
CA VAL A 73 19.37 -6.96 -22.55
C VAL A 73 18.54 -7.50 -23.72
N GLY A 74 17.62 -8.42 -23.44
CA GLY A 74 16.65 -8.88 -24.42
C GLY A 74 15.81 -7.75 -24.99
N GLU A 75 15.17 -6.94 -24.14
CA GLU A 75 14.35 -5.79 -24.56
C GLU A 75 15.16 -4.77 -25.39
N LEU A 76 16.43 -4.52 -25.01
CA LEU A 76 17.34 -3.66 -25.78
C LEU A 76 17.60 -4.20 -27.20
N LEU A 77 17.85 -5.49 -27.32
CA LEU A 77 18.07 -6.13 -28.63
C LEU A 77 16.77 -6.25 -29.43
N ASP A 78 15.63 -6.41 -28.75
CA ASP A 78 14.32 -6.46 -29.39
C ASP A 78 14.04 -5.14 -30.14
N GLU A 79 14.38 -4.01 -29.54
CA GLU A 79 14.31 -2.67 -30.15
C GLU A 79 15.30 -2.52 -31.31
N GLU A 80 16.55 -2.96 -31.12
CA GLU A 80 17.61 -2.86 -32.14
C GLU A 80 17.30 -3.69 -33.39
N PHE A 81 16.75 -4.89 -33.22
CA PHE A 81 16.45 -5.81 -34.32
C PHE A 81 15.05 -5.65 -34.90
N GLY A 82 14.15 -4.92 -34.21
CA GLY A 82 12.73 -4.85 -34.56
C GLY A 82 12.01 -6.20 -34.45
N ARG A 83 12.59 -7.17 -33.74
CA ARG A 83 12.05 -8.51 -33.49
C ARG A 83 12.60 -9.07 -32.19
N GLN A 84 11.93 -10.07 -31.63
CA GLN A 84 12.42 -10.70 -30.42
C GLN A 84 13.80 -11.35 -30.62
N ALA A 85 14.78 -10.95 -29.81
CA ALA A 85 16.13 -11.49 -29.77
C ALA A 85 16.15 -12.87 -29.09
N SER A 86 16.83 -13.80 -29.72
CA SER A 86 17.05 -15.16 -29.23
C SER A 86 17.95 -15.17 -27.98
N THR A 87 17.90 -16.28 -27.25
CA THR A 87 18.77 -16.50 -26.08
C THR A 87 20.25 -16.46 -26.45
N ASP A 88 20.63 -16.93 -27.64
CA ASP A 88 22.02 -16.90 -28.11
C ASP A 88 22.47 -15.48 -28.49
N GLU A 89 21.59 -14.65 -29.06
CA GLU A 89 21.89 -13.23 -29.33
C GLU A 89 22.11 -12.44 -28.04
N ILE A 90 21.34 -12.72 -26.99
CA ILE A 90 21.55 -12.11 -25.65
C ILE A 90 22.83 -12.62 -25.00
N ALA A 91 23.12 -13.92 -25.11
CA ALA A 91 24.36 -14.48 -24.61
C ALA A 91 25.57 -13.88 -25.34
N ALA A 92 25.47 -13.65 -26.65
CA ALA A 92 26.51 -12.98 -27.43
C ALA A 92 26.69 -11.52 -27.01
N TRP A 93 25.59 -10.78 -26.76
CA TRP A 93 25.65 -9.42 -26.23
C TRP A 93 26.33 -9.38 -24.86
N LEU A 94 25.95 -10.28 -23.95
CA LEU A 94 26.55 -10.40 -22.63
C LEU A 94 28.02 -10.80 -22.71
N GLY A 95 28.42 -11.60 -23.70
CA GLY A 95 29.81 -11.95 -23.96
C GLY A 95 30.72 -10.77 -24.30
N ARG A 96 30.17 -9.59 -24.63
CA ARG A 96 30.92 -8.32 -24.77
C ARG A 96 31.22 -7.66 -23.42
N CYS A 97 30.56 -8.10 -22.36
CA CYS A 97 30.76 -7.60 -21.01
C CYS A 97 31.78 -8.46 -20.27
N GLU A 98 32.37 -7.88 -19.24
CA GLU A 98 33.14 -8.60 -18.23
C GLU A 98 32.22 -8.94 -17.04
N ILE A 99 32.52 -10.03 -16.35
CA ILE A 99 31.84 -10.47 -15.14
C ILE A 99 32.85 -10.63 -14.02
N ARG A 100 32.48 -10.17 -12.82
CA ARG A 100 33.21 -10.41 -11.58
C ARG A 100 32.23 -10.90 -10.52
N TRP A 101 32.66 -11.78 -9.62
CA TRP A 101 31.81 -12.23 -8.51
C TRP A 101 32.57 -12.35 -7.20
N ARG A 102 31.82 -12.39 -6.10
CA ARG A 102 32.33 -12.60 -4.76
C ARG A 102 31.35 -13.42 -3.94
N GLU A 103 31.84 -14.46 -3.27
CA GLU A 103 31.06 -15.18 -2.26
C GLU A 103 30.79 -14.27 -1.06
N ALA A 104 29.56 -14.30 -0.53
CA ALA A 104 29.18 -13.45 0.57
C ALA A 104 28.17 -14.17 1.48
N ALA A 105 28.38 -14.04 2.80
CA ALA A 105 27.42 -14.51 3.80
C ALA A 105 26.09 -13.73 3.74
N ASP A 106 26.18 -12.43 3.42
CA ASP A 106 25.03 -11.58 3.09
C ASP A 106 25.21 -10.93 1.70
N PRO A 107 24.85 -11.64 0.62
CA PRO A 107 24.92 -11.13 -0.75
C PRO A 107 24.05 -9.89 -0.99
N LYS A 108 22.99 -9.73 -0.18
CA LYS A 108 22.05 -8.62 -0.35
C LYS A 108 22.64 -7.33 0.21
N ALA A 109 23.21 -7.37 1.42
CA ALA A 109 23.89 -6.21 2.00
C ALA A 109 25.05 -5.72 1.11
N LEU A 110 25.83 -6.63 0.53
CA LEU A 110 26.89 -6.28 -0.40
C LEU A 110 26.36 -5.65 -1.69
N LYS A 111 25.29 -6.19 -2.26
CA LYS A 111 24.62 -5.59 -3.42
C LYS A 111 24.12 -4.18 -3.09
N ASP A 112 23.47 -3.99 -1.94
CA ASP A 112 22.94 -2.70 -1.52
C ASP A 112 24.08 -1.67 -1.31
N ALA A 113 25.22 -2.09 -0.77
CA ALA A 113 26.41 -1.26 -0.64
C ALA A 113 27.00 -0.84 -2.01
N LEU A 114 27.07 -1.76 -2.98
CA LEU A 114 27.49 -1.44 -4.34
C LEU A 114 26.51 -0.47 -5.01
N LEU A 115 25.19 -0.70 -4.90
CA LEU A 115 24.17 0.19 -5.48
C LEU A 115 24.12 1.58 -4.82
N ALA A 116 24.69 1.75 -3.63
CA ALA A 116 24.84 3.07 -3.01
C ALA A 116 25.94 3.93 -3.68
N VAL A 117 26.88 3.30 -4.39
CA VAL A 117 28.03 3.97 -5.02
C VAL A 117 28.06 3.84 -6.54
N VAL A 118 27.28 2.92 -7.14
CA VAL A 118 27.11 2.78 -8.59
C VAL A 118 25.65 2.81 -9.01
N ALA A 119 25.36 3.38 -10.17
CA ALA A 119 24.03 3.46 -10.79
C ALA A 119 23.94 2.57 -12.04
N PRO A 120 23.94 1.23 -11.90
CA PRO A 120 24.02 0.31 -13.03
C PRO A 120 22.78 0.37 -13.92
N ARG A 121 23.04 0.44 -15.24
CA ARG A 121 22.04 0.53 -16.32
C ARG A 121 20.92 -0.52 -16.22
N PHE A 122 21.24 -1.74 -15.80
CA PHE A 122 20.33 -2.88 -15.81
C PHE A 122 19.84 -3.34 -14.42
N SER A 123 19.85 -2.46 -13.41
CA SER A 123 19.40 -2.82 -12.06
C SER A 123 17.90 -3.15 -11.96
N ARG A 124 17.55 -3.98 -10.95
CA ARG A 124 16.18 -4.00 -10.41
C ARG A 124 15.90 -2.59 -9.92
N LEU A 125 15.08 -1.83 -10.65
CA LEU A 125 14.50 -0.59 -10.15
C LEU A 125 13.75 -0.94 -8.85
N GLY A 126 14.43 -0.72 -7.72
CA GLY A 126 13.84 -0.83 -6.41
C GLY A 126 12.71 0.18 -6.32
N SER A 127 11.61 -0.21 -5.68
CA SER A 127 10.44 0.62 -5.42
C SER A 127 10.70 1.79 -4.45
N GLY A 128 11.88 2.42 -4.50
CA GLY A 128 12.37 3.39 -3.51
C GLY A 128 13.09 4.62 -4.06
N GLN A 129 13.40 4.70 -5.35
CA GLN A 129 13.84 5.96 -5.97
C GLN A 129 13.16 6.14 -7.33
N ARG A 130 12.08 6.94 -7.33
CA ARG A 130 11.57 7.55 -8.56
C ARG A 130 12.57 8.64 -8.95
N GLY A 131 13.52 8.30 -9.82
CA GLY A 131 13.96 9.25 -10.83
C GLY A 131 12.74 9.61 -11.68
N ALA A 132 12.57 10.90 -11.95
CA ALA A 132 11.47 11.41 -12.76
C ALA A 132 11.34 10.59 -14.05
N SER A 133 10.13 10.05 -14.23
CA SER A 133 9.65 9.63 -15.53
C SER A 133 9.87 10.78 -16.51
N THR A 134 10.57 10.52 -17.61
CA THR A 134 10.61 11.43 -18.77
C THR A 134 9.30 11.41 -19.55
N ASP A 135 8.29 10.63 -19.13
CA ASP A 135 6.88 10.88 -19.46
C ASP A 135 6.35 11.95 -18.47
N PRO A 136 6.11 13.20 -18.91
CA PRO A 136 5.69 14.29 -18.04
C PRO A 136 4.28 14.08 -17.46
N MET A 137 3.52 13.10 -17.97
CA MET A 137 2.14 12.83 -17.57
C MET A 137 2.04 11.60 -16.67
N SER A 138 1.40 11.77 -15.53
CA SER A 138 1.02 10.69 -14.62
C SER A 138 0.05 9.70 -15.30
N ARG A 139 -0.06 8.49 -14.74
CA ARG A 139 -1.02 7.48 -15.23
C ARG A 139 -2.46 7.99 -15.23
N PHE A 140 -2.80 8.78 -14.22
CA PHE A 140 -4.11 9.42 -14.11
C PHE A 140 -4.32 10.43 -15.23
N GLU A 141 -3.38 11.35 -15.46
CA GLU A 141 -3.50 12.36 -16.54
C GLU A 141 -3.62 11.72 -17.92
N ARG A 142 -2.93 10.60 -18.17
CA ARG A 142 -3.08 9.84 -19.42
C ARG A 142 -4.47 9.23 -19.57
N LEU A 143 -5.04 8.68 -18.49
CA LEU A 143 -6.40 8.17 -18.52
C LEU A 143 -7.41 9.33 -18.66
N ALA A 144 -7.23 10.41 -17.91
CA ALA A 144 -8.10 11.58 -17.86
C ALA A 144 -8.18 12.32 -19.20
N ASN A 145 -7.06 12.38 -19.93
CA ASN A 145 -7.01 12.94 -21.28
C ASN A 145 -7.33 11.90 -22.38
N GLY A 146 -7.63 10.66 -22.00
CA GLY A 146 -7.97 9.58 -22.91
C GLY A 146 -9.47 9.49 -23.20
N PRO A 147 -9.86 8.77 -24.28
CA PRO A 147 -11.26 8.70 -24.73
C PRO A 147 -12.17 7.93 -23.77
N TYR A 148 -11.60 7.13 -22.86
CA TYR A 148 -12.36 6.25 -21.96
C TYR A 148 -12.56 6.80 -20.54
N PHE A 149 -12.09 8.02 -20.24
CA PHE A 149 -12.11 8.53 -18.86
C PHE A 149 -13.51 8.54 -18.25
N SER A 150 -14.48 9.11 -18.97
CA SER A 150 -15.86 9.26 -18.50
C SER A 150 -16.53 7.92 -18.24
N SER A 151 -16.39 6.97 -19.17
CA SER A 151 -16.98 5.63 -19.04
C SER A 151 -16.30 4.81 -17.94
N VAL A 152 -14.97 4.93 -17.78
CA VAL A 152 -14.24 4.32 -16.67
C VAL A 152 -14.71 4.87 -15.32
N VAL A 153 -14.90 6.18 -15.19
CA VAL A 153 -15.43 6.79 -13.96
C VAL A 153 -16.86 6.30 -13.68
N ALA A 154 -17.72 6.31 -14.70
CA ALA A 154 -19.12 5.90 -14.56
C ALA A 154 -19.26 4.43 -14.12
N ALA A 155 -18.54 3.51 -14.77
CA ALA A 155 -18.61 2.10 -14.44
C ALA A 155 -18.02 1.74 -13.08
N ASN A 156 -16.87 2.32 -12.71
CA ASN A 156 -16.32 2.10 -11.37
C ASN A 156 -17.25 2.66 -10.28
N ARG A 157 -17.91 3.80 -10.52
CA ARG A 157 -18.91 4.36 -9.61
C ARG A 157 -20.10 3.42 -9.46
N ALA A 158 -20.69 2.99 -10.57
CA ALA A 158 -21.81 2.04 -10.57
C ALA A 158 -21.46 0.76 -9.79
N TYR A 159 -20.23 0.24 -9.95
CA TYR A 159 -19.77 -0.93 -9.23
C TYR A 159 -19.64 -0.67 -7.72
N LEU A 160 -18.97 0.41 -7.31
CA LEU A 160 -18.79 0.72 -5.89
C LEU A 160 -20.12 0.99 -5.20
N ASP A 161 -21.01 1.77 -5.81
CA ASP A 161 -22.34 2.08 -5.27
C ASP A 161 -23.21 0.82 -5.12
N ALA A 162 -23.13 -0.09 -6.10
CA ALA A 162 -23.88 -1.33 -6.08
C ALA A 162 -23.28 -2.37 -5.11
N VAL A 163 -21.96 -2.50 -5.01
CA VAL A 163 -21.32 -3.69 -4.42
C VAL A 163 -20.61 -3.42 -3.09
N VAL A 164 -20.15 -2.20 -2.83
CA VAL A 164 -19.29 -1.90 -1.68
C VAL A 164 -20.01 -1.03 -0.64
N PRO A 165 -20.34 -1.58 0.54
CA PRO A 165 -20.90 -0.79 1.63
C PRO A 165 -19.95 0.33 2.06
N ASP A 166 -20.50 1.54 2.19
CA ASP A 166 -19.78 2.75 2.62
C ASP A 166 -18.42 2.94 1.94
N ALA A 167 -18.39 2.79 0.60
CA ALA A 167 -17.18 2.75 -0.20
C ALA A 167 -16.18 3.87 0.15
N ALA A 168 -16.65 5.11 0.35
CA ALA A 168 -15.81 6.24 0.72
C ALA A 168 -15.07 6.05 2.07
N SER A 169 -15.71 5.43 3.07
CA SER A 169 -15.12 5.24 4.41
C SER A 169 -14.16 4.04 4.48
N THR A 170 -14.34 3.07 3.58
CA THR A 170 -13.59 1.81 3.55
C THR A 170 -12.47 1.79 2.49
N GLU A 171 -12.32 2.87 1.74
CA GLU A 171 -11.28 3.06 0.74
C GLU A 171 -9.87 2.89 1.33
N ARG A 172 -8.97 2.26 0.56
CA ARG A 172 -7.59 1.89 0.92
C ARG A 172 -7.45 0.89 2.07
N ASP A 173 -8.42 0.82 2.98
CA ASP A 173 -8.45 -0.19 4.02
C ASP A 173 -9.01 -1.50 3.47
N ARG A 174 -10.16 -1.48 2.79
CA ARG A 174 -10.90 -2.68 2.34
C ARG A 174 -10.87 -2.90 0.84
N TRP A 175 -10.79 -1.83 0.06
CA TRP A 175 -10.68 -1.88 -1.38
C TRP A 175 -9.70 -0.83 -1.90
N ALA A 176 -9.13 -1.06 -3.08
CA ALA A 176 -8.26 -0.12 -3.76
C ALA A 176 -8.62 -0.02 -5.24
N LEU A 177 -8.47 1.15 -5.85
CA LEU A 177 -8.70 1.37 -7.27
C LEU A 177 -7.38 1.73 -7.95
N SER A 178 -6.92 0.89 -8.87
CA SER A 178 -5.72 1.12 -9.66
C SER A 178 -6.05 1.84 -10.98
N CYS A 179 -5.17 2.73 -11.42
CA CYS A 179 -5.28 3.46 -12.70
C CYS A 179 -4.16 3.06 -13.67
N LEU A 180 -4.53 2.63 -14.88
CA LEU A 180 -3.63 2.06 -15.88
C LEU A 180 -2.61 1.08 -15.25
N PRO A 181 -3.07 0.01 -14.58
CA PRO A 181 -2.16 -0.90 -13.89
C PRO A 181 -1.13 -1.48 -14.88
N GLY A 182 0.13 -1.52 -14.44
CA GLY A 182 1.27 -1.87 -15.30
C GLY A 182 1.40 -3.36 -15.63
N THR A 183 0.38 -4.17 -15.36
CA THR A 183 0.32 -5.56 -15.77
C THR A 183 0.34 -5.61 -17.30
N ARG A 184 1.27 -6.38 -17.88
CA ARG A 184 1.39 -6.58 -19.33
C ARG A 184 0.26 -7.50 -19.82
N THR A 185 -0.99 -7.03 -19.72
CA THR A 185 -2.17 -7.70 -20.28
C THR A 185 -2.53 -7.06 -21.60
N ASP A 186 -2.97 -7.88 -22.54
CA ASP A 186 -3.55 -7.48 -23.82
C ASP A 186 -5.00 -8.00 -23.84
N PRO A 187 -6.02 -7.13 -23.96
CA PRO A 187 -5.95 -5.67 -24.08
C PRO A 187 -5.48 -4.94 -22.81
N ARG A 188 -5.06 -3.69 -22.98
CA ARG A 188 -4.49 -2.86 -21.92
C ARG A 188 -5.53 -2.49 -20.88
N ARG A 189 -5.22 -2.69 -19.61
CA ARG A 189 -6.11 -2.31 -18.49
C ARG A 189 -6.20 -0.80 -18.31
N LEU A 190 -7.43 -0.33 -18.15
CA LEU A 190 -7.78 1.05 -17.85
C LEU A 190 -7.89 1.28 -16.33
N SER A 191 -8.57 0.37 -15.63
CA SER A 191 -8.74 0.43 -14.17
C SER A 191 -9.00 -0.94 -13.55
N ALA A 192 -8.74 -1.08 -12.25
CA ALA A 192 -9.08 -2.29 -11.50
C ALA A 192 -9.42 -1.96 -10.05
N ILE A 193 -10.61 -2.38 -9.60
CA ILE A 193 -10.98 -2.41 -8.17
C ILE A 193 -10.52 -3.73 -7.58
N SER A 194 -9.75 -3.64 -6.51
CA SER A 194 -9.18 -4.80 -5.84
C SER A 194 -9.57 -4.85 -4.37
N MET A 195 -10.01 -6.02 -3.91
CA MET A 195 -10.37 -6.32 -2.54
C MET A 195 -9.53 -7.48 -2.05
N LYS A 196 -8.96 -7.38 -0.84
CA LYS A 196 -7.95 -8.33 -0.36
C LYS A 196 -6.79 -8.45 -1.36
N THR A 197 -6.61 -9.58 -2.06
CA THR A 197 -5.60 -9.71 -3.13
C THR A 197 -6.20 -9.81 -4.53
N MET A 198 -7.52 -9.84 -4.65
CA MET A 198 -8.26 -10.12 -5.87
C MET A 198 -8.71 -8.83 -6.55
N GLU A 199 -8.64 -8.79 -7.89
CA GLU A 199 -9.35 -7.79 -8.69
C GLU A 199 -10.77 -8.28 -8.90
N THR A 200 -11.75 -7.51 -8.43
CA THR A 200 -13.16 -7.90 -8.45
C THR A 200 -13.92 -7.22 -9.58
N PHE A 201 -13.40 -6.09 -10.07
CA PHE A 201 -13.92 -5.35 -11.21
C PHE A 201 -12.76 -4.75 -12.00
N VAL A 202 -12.70 -5.03 -13.30
CA VAL A 202 -11.60 -4.60 -14.17
C VAL A 202 -12.16 -4.03 -15.45
N LEU A 203 -11.63 -2.89 -15.88
CA LEU A 203 -11.90 -2.31 -17.19
C LEU A 203 -10.61 -2.28 -18.01
N HIS A 204 -10.72 -2.54 -19.31
CA HIS A 204 -9.65 -2.52 -20.29
C HIS A 204 -10.09 -1.84 -21.58
N GLU A 205 -9.10 -1.51 -22.41
CA GLU A 205 -9.35 -1.08 -23.80
C GLU A 205 -10.11 -2.17 -24.56
N PRO A 206 -10.92 -1.81 -25.56
CA PRO A 206 -11.65 -2.79 -26.37
C PRO A 206 -10.69 -3.83 -26.96
N THR A 207 -11.10 -5.10 -26.93
CA THR A 207 -10.34 -6.19 -27.53
C THR A 207 -10.20 -6.00 -29.04
N GLU A 208 -11.22 -5.42 -29.68
CA GLU A 208 -11.21 -5.03 -31.09
C GLU A 208 -11.28 -3.50 -31.21
N PRO A 209 -10.13 -2.80 -31.27
CA PRO A 209 -10.10 -1.35 -31.31
C PRO A 209 -10.66 -0.81 -32.65
N GLY A 210 -11.60 0.13 -32.55
CA GLY A 210 -12.24 0.79 -33.69
C GLY A 210 -12.79 2.16 -33.31
N VAL A 211 -13.17 2.96 -34.32
CA VAL A 211 -13.77 4.28 -34.08
C VAL A 211 -15.10 4.10 -33.34
N GLY A 212 -15.18 4.68 -32.13
CA GLY A 212 -16.36 4.54 -31.27
C GLY A 212 -16.42 3.23 -30.47
N ALA A 213 -15.38 2.39 -30.52
CA ALA A 213 -15.28 1.21 -29.67
C ALA A 213 -15.30 1.63 -28.20
N ARG A 214 -16.09 0.91 -27.41
CA ARG A 214 -16.28 1.20 -25.98
C ARG A 214 -15.21 0.49 -25.16
N ALA A 215 -14.93 1.01 -23.97
CA ALA A 215 -14.16 0.25 -23.00
C ALA A 215 -14.91 -1.06 -22.69
N GLU A 216 -14.15 -2.12 -22.46
CA GLU A 216 -14.66 -3.44 -22.09
C GLU A 216 -14.18 -3.78 -20.68
N GLY A 217 -14.70 -4.84 -20.11
CA GLY A 217 -14.24 -5.28 -18.81
C GLY A 217 -14.98 -6.49 -18.28
N PHE A 218 -14.73 -6.79 -17.01
CA PHE A 218 -15.44 -7.85 -16.32
C PHE A 218 -15.65 -7.51 -14.85
N LEU A 219 -16.75 -8.02 -14.29
CA LEU A 219 -16.93 -8.18 -12.85
C LEU A 219 -16.93 -9.66 -12.50
N VAL A 220 -16.42 -9.98 -11.31
CA VAL A 220 -16.50 -11.35 -10.78
C VAL A 220 -17.69 -11.44 -9.84
N VAL A 221 -18.47 -12.51 -9.95
CA VAL A 221 -19.64 -12.78 -9.11
C VAL A 221 -19.60 -14.19 -8.53
N ARG A 222 -20.38 -14.43 -7.46
CA ARG A 222 -20.53 -15.76 -6.88
C ARG A 222 -21.48 -16.59 -7.73
N ARG A 223 -20.93 -17.64 -8.36
CA ARG A 223 -21.65 -18.46 -9.34
C ARG A 223 -22.89 -19.13 -8.75
N SER A 224 -22.77 -19.74 -7.58
CA SER A 224 -23.87 -20.45 -6.91
C SER A 224 -25.06 -19.56 -6.55
N VAL A 225 -24.89 -18.23 -6.53
CA VAL A 225 -25.97 -17.27 -6.37
C VAL A 225 -26.62 -16.97 -7.72
N LEU A 226 -25.81 -16.76 -8.77
CA LEU A 226 -26.29 -16.55 -10.13
C LEU A 226 -27.14 -17.74 -10.63
N ASP A 227 -26.67 -18.96 -10.38
CA ASP A 227 -27.33 -20.22 -10.77
C ASP A 227 -28.71 -20.43 -10.09
N ARG A 228 -29.02 -19.70 -9.01
CA ARG A 228 -30.37 -19.73 -8.39
C ARG A 228 -31.40 -18.93 -9.16
N HIS A 229 -30.95 -17.96 -9.95
CA HIS A 229 -31.81 -17.04 -10.68
C HIS A 229 -31.93 -17.40 -12.15
N TRP A 230 -30.89 -17.99 -12.74
CA TRP A 230 -30.89 -18.36 -14.15
C TRP A 230 -30.20 -19.70 -14.41
N THR A 231 -30.74 -20.42 -15.39
CA THR A 231 -29.93 -21.40 -16.13
C THR A 231 -28.96 -20.66 -17.06
N PRO A 232 -27.87 -21.29 -17.53
CA PRO A 232 -26.95 -20.65 -18.48
C PRO A 232 -27.63 -20.11 -19.75
N ALA A 233 -28.67 -20.79 -20.24
CA ALA A 233 -29.47 -20.32 -21.38
C ALA A 233 -30.36 -19.13 -21.00
N GLY A 234 -30.98 -19.17 -19.82
CA GLY A 234 -31.79 -18.07 -19.30
C GLY A 234 -30.97 -16.80 -19.05
N PHE A 235 -29.75 -16.93 -18.56
CA PHE A 235 -28.84 -15.80 -18.36
C PHE A 235 -28.49 -15.13 -19.69
N ARG A 236 -28.11 -15.92 -20.71
CA ARG A 236 -27.84 -15.40 -22.06
C ARG A 236 -29.05 -14.74 -22.70
N ALA A 237 -30.27 -15.19 -22.41
CA ALA A 237 -31.48 -14.55 -22.90
C ALA A 237 -31.75 -13.21 -22.20
N ALA A 238 -31.46 -13.11 -20.90
CA ALA A 238 -31.66 -11.89 -20.11
C ALA A 238 -30.55 -10.84 -20.34
N HIS A 239 -29.31 -11.28 -20.54
CA HIS A 239 -28.13 -10.43 -20.75
C HIS A 239 -27.36 -10.90 -21.99
N PRO A 240 -27.91 -10.72 -23.20
CA PRO A 240 -27.35 -11.28 -24.44
C PRO A 240 -25.99 -10.69 -24.84
N ALA A 241 -25.67 -9.50 -24.35
CA ALA A 241 -24.40 -8.83 -24.60
C ALA A 241 -23.30 -9.23 -23.60
N LEU A 242 -23.64 -9.99 -22.55
CA LEU A 242 -22.65 -10.48 -21.59
C LEU A 242 -22.17 -11.88 -21.94
N THR A 243 -20.87 -12.06 -21.84
CA THR A 243 -20.18 -13.35 -21.87
C THR A 243 -19.77 -13.77 -20.46
N THR A 244 -19.57 -15.07 -20.26
CA THR A 244 -19.24 -15.64 -18.96
C THR A 244 -18.11 -16.66 -19.06
N TRP A 245 -17.18 -16.65 -18.11
CA TRP A 245 -16.16 -17.68 -17.95
C TRP A 245 -15.75 -17.81 -16.48
N ARG A 246 -15.03 -18.89 -16.15
CA ARG A 246 -14.47 -19.08 -14.81
C ARG A 246 -13.13 -18.36 -14.66
N SER A 247 -12.97 -17.59 -13.60
CA SER A 247 -11.67 -17.09 -13.16
C SER A 247 -10.92 -18.09 -12.27
N ASP A 248 -9.64 -17.82 -12.07
CA ASP A 248 -8.69 -18.62 -11.28
C ASP A 248 -8.28 -17.94 -9.96
N TYR A 249 -8.99 -16.87 -9.53
CA TYR A 249 -8.67 -16.16 -8.30
C TYR A 249 -8.85 -17.07 -7.07
N VAL A 250 -7.76 -17.33 -6.36
CA VAL A 250 -7.75 -18.19 -5.16
C VAL A 250 -8.60 -17.60 -4.03
N ASP A 251 -8.60 -16.27 -3.90
CA ASP A 251 -9.26 -15.56 -2.80
C ASP A 251 -10.79 -15.67 -2.82
N ALA A 252 -11.39 -15.81 -4.00
CA ALA A 252 -12.84 -16.01 -4.18
C ALA A 252 -13.26 -17.48 -4.07
N GLY A 253 -12.31 -18.41 -4.08
CA GLY A 253 -12.57 -19.84 -4.14
C GLY A 253 -13.16 -20.28 -5.49
N PRO A 254 -13.51 -21.57 -5.64
CA PRO A 254 -13.98 -22.12 -6.92
C PRO A 254 -15.40 -21.67 -7.31
N ASP A 255 -16.14 -21.07 -6.38
CA ASP A 255 -17.53 -20.61 -6.57
C ASP A 255 -17.56 -19.18 -7.15
N GLN A 256 -17.00 -19.02 -8.34
CA GLN A 256 -16.87 -17.75 -9.03
C GLN A 256 -17.13 -17.88 -10.52
N GLU A 257 -17.69 -16.82 -11.09
CA GLU A 257 -17.91 -16.65 -12.52
C GLU A 257 -17.61 -15.19 -12.87
N CYS A 258 -16.87 -14.95 -13.95
CA CYS A 258 -16.70 -13.63 -14.54
C CYS A 258 -17.87 -13.35 -15.48
N LEU A 259 -18.41 -12.13 -15.41
CA LEU A 259 -19.33 -11.58 -16.39
C LEU A 259 -18.61 -10.46 -17.13
N ALA A 260 -18.56 -10.51 -18.46
CA ALA A 260 -17.92 -9.46 -19.26
C ALA A 260 -18.76 -9.00 -20.43
N GLY A 261 -18.52 -7.75 -20.80
CA GLY A 261 -19.10 -7.10 -21.96
C GLY A 261 -18.48 -5.72 -22.10
N ASP A 262 -19.14 -4.88 -22.88
CA ASP A 262 -18.80 -3.47 -22.92
C ASP A 262 -19.19 -2.76 -21.61
N VAL A 263 -18.66 -1.56 -21.42
CA VAL A 263 -18.87 -0.76 -20.21
C VAL A 263 -20.35 -0.43 -19.94
N GLU A 264 -21.16 -0.24 -20.97
CA GLU A 264 -22.60 0.07 -20.82
C GLU A 264 -23.37 -1.18 -20.40
N ASP A 265 -23.05 -2.34 -20.98
CA ASP A 265 -23.64 -3.63 -20.60
C ASP A 265 -23.29 -4.01 -19.17
N LEU A 266 -22.06 -3.73 -18.73
CA LEU A 266 -21.62 -3.94 -17.34
C LEU A 266 -22.35 -3.01 -16.37
N ILE A 267 -22.55 -1.73 -16.74
CA ILE A 267 -23.34 -0.78 -15.93
C ILE A 267 -24.81 -1.25 -15.86
N ALA A 268 -25.39 -1.68 -16.97
CA ALA A 268 -26.75 -2.22 -17.01
C ALA A 268 -26.88 -3.48 -16.14
N ALA A 269 -25.88 -4.36 -16.15
CA ALA A 269 -25.81 -5.55 -15.29
C ALA A 269 -25.77 -5.18 -13.80
N LEU A 270 -25.05 -4.11 -13.44
CA LEU A 270 -25.00 -3.58 -12.06
C LEU A 270 -26.32 -2.91 -11.63
N GLY A 271 -27.24 -2.64 -12.57
CA GLY A 271 -28.62 -2.27 -12.29
C GLY A 271 -29.56 -3.45 -11.99
N ASP A 272 -29.14 -4.69 -12.25
CA ASP A 272 -29.92 -5.89 -11.93
C ASP A 272 -29.60 -6.38 -10.52
N GLU A 273 -30.57 -6.28 -9.62
CA GLU A 273 -30.40 -6.66 -8.20
C GLU A 273 -29.92 -8.11 -8.00
N ARG A 274 -30.24 -9.03 -8.93
CA ARG A 274 -29.84 -10.44 -8.85
C ARG A 274 -28.35 -10.61 -9.14
N ILE A 275 -27.80 -9.83 -10.09
CA ILE A 275 -26.36 -9.78 -10.37
C ILE A 275 -25.64 -9.08 -9.21
N VAL A 276 -26.18 -7.98 -8.70
CA VAL A 276 -25.63 -7.27 -7.53
C VAL A 276 -25.58 -8.17 -6.30
N LEU A 277 -26.61 -8.97 -6.07
CA LEU A 277 -26.62 -9.96 -4.97
C LEU A 277 -25.49 -10.98 -5.14
N ALA A 278 -25.27 -11.49 -6.35
CA ALA A 278 -24.18 -12.42 -6.63
C ALA A 278 -22.79 -11.76 -6.48
N ALA A 279 -22.64 -10.50 -6.89
CA ALA A 279 -21.42 -9.72 -6.70
C ALA A 279 -21.13 -9.45 -5.21
N ARG A 280 -22.13 -8.98 -4.45
CA ARG A 280 -22.02 -8.76 -3.00
C ARG A 280 -21.69 -10.05 -2.24
N ALA A 281 -22.31 -11.17 -2.61
CA ALA A 281 -22.00 -12.46 -1.99
C ALA A 281 -20.55 -12.90 -2.22
N LEU A 282 -19.95 -12.52 -3.35
CA LEU A 282 -18.53 -12.74 -3.62
C LEU A 282 -17.65 -11.79 -2.79
N THR A 283 -17.98 -10.50 -2.77
CA THR A 283 -17.11 -9.45 -2.20
C THR A 283 -17.20 -9.32 -0.69
N GLU A 284 -18.32 -9.67 -0.06
CA GLU A 284 -18.50 -9.60 1.39
C GLU A 284 -17.35 -10.24 2.19
N PRO A 285 -16.94 -11.51 1.95
CA PRO A 285 -15.80 -12.08 2.66
C PRO A 285 -14.47 -11.41 2.31
N LEU A 286 -14.32 -10.83 1.12
CA LEU A 286 -13.11 -10.11 0.71
C LEU A 286 -12.97 -8.79 1.47
N LEU A 287 -14.08 -8.05 1.62
CA LEU A 287 -14.14 -6.75 2.33
C LEU A 287 -13.93 -6.88 3.85
N ARG A 288 -14.13 -8.06 4.43
CA ARG A 288 -13.76 -8.32 5.84
C ARG A 288 -12.26 -8.30 6.08
N SER A 289 -11.45 -8.44 5.03
CA SER A 289 -9.98 -8.35 5.08
C SER A 289 -9.49 -6.98 4.64
N ARG A 290 -8.27 -6.62 5.04
CA ARG A 290 -7.60 -5.45 4.45
C ARG A 290 -7.21 -5.74 3.00
N THR A 291 -7.32 -4.73 2.13
CA THR A 291 -6.76 -4.82 0.77
C THR A 291 -5.23 -4.76 0.83
N LEU A 292 -4.56 -5.64 0.08
CA LEU A 292 -3.11 -5.61 -0.10
C LEU A 292 -2.69 -4.69 -1.26
N HIS A 293 -3.66 -4.14 -1.98
CA HIS A 293 -3.45 -3.29 -3.16
C HIS A 293 -3.42 -1.79 -2.85
N ALA A 294 -3.40 -1.41 -1.57
CA ALA A 294 -3.35 -0.01 -1.14
C ALA A 294 -2.17 0.79 -1.73
N ARG A 295 -1.05 0.11 -2.07
CA ARG A 295 0.11 0.73 -2.73
C ARG A 295 -0.14 1.08 -4.21
N GLY A 296 -1.03 0.34 -4.88
CA GLY A 296 -1.42 0.57 -6.28
C GLY A 296 -2.58 1.55 -6.43
N HIS A 297 -3.20 1.96 -5.32
CA HIS A 297 -4.36 2.83 -5.27
C HIS A 297 -4.06 4.20 -5.92
N CYS A 298 -4.93 4.63 -6.83
CA CYS A 298 -4.88 5.92 -7.52
C CYS A 298 -5.90 6.88 -6.91
N GLN A 299 -5.42 7.76 -6.02
CA GLN A 299 -6.29 8.71 -5.30
C GLN A 299 -7.11 9.61 -6.25
N PRO A 300 -6.54 10.25 -7.28
CA PRO A 300 -7.31 11.16 -8.13
C PRO A 300 -8.42 10.45 -8.92
N LEU A 301 -8.20 9.21 -9.34
CA LEU A 301 -9.25 8.40 -9.99
C LEU A 301 -10.33 7.98 -8.99
N ALA A 302 -9.95 7.57 -7.78
CA ALA A 302 -10.91 7.24 -6.72
C ALA A 302 -11.75 8.46 -6.31
N ASP A 303 -11.16 9.65 -6.27
CA ASP A 303 -11.86 10.89 -6.00
C ASP A 303 -12.87 11.22 -7.11
N ALA A 304 -12.46 11.13 -8.39
CA ALA A 304 -13.37 11.27 -9.52
C ALA A 304 -14.53 10.26 -9.48
N VAL A 305 -14.25 8.99 -9.15
CA VAL A 305 -15.24 7.93 -9.02
C VAL A 305 -16.20 8.17 -7.85
N LEU A 306 -15.70 8.51 -6.67
CA LEU A 306 -16.52 8.78 -5.49
C LEU A 306 -17.20 10.16 -5.52
N GLY A 307 -16.99 10.93 -6.60
CA GLY A 307 -17.55 12.28 -6.72
C GLY A 307 -16.89 13.29 -5.78
N ARG A 308 -15.74 12.95 -5.20
CA ARG A 308 -14.91 13.88 -4.43
C ARG A 308 -14.21 14.80 -5.43
N ARG A 309 -14.66 16.05 -5.49
CA ARG A 309 -13.93 17.10 -6.20
C ARG A 309 -12.60 17.33 -5.47
N GLU A 310 -11.54 17.74 -6.18
CA GLU A 310 -10.35 18.27 -5.50
C GLU A 310 -10.82 19.35 -4.51
N PRO A 311 -10.52 19.20 -3.21
CA PRO A 311 -10.91 20.18 -2.20
C PRO A 311 -10.44 21.56 -2.63
N THR A 312 -11.38 22.48 -2.80
CA THR A 312 -11.06 23.87 -3.06
C THR A 312 -10.65 24.51 -1.73
N ASP A 313 -9.54 25.26 -1.73
CA ASP A 313 -9.16 26.09 -0.59
C ASP A 313 -9.98 27.38 -0.61
N TRP A 314 -10.77 27.61 0.44
CA TRP A 314 -11.57 28.82 0.63
C TRP A 314 -10.97 29.68 1.74
N ILE A 315 -10.91 30.98 1.51
CA ILE A 315 -10.64 31.98 2.53
C ILE A 315 -11.96 32.41 3.15
N TYR A 316 -12.05 32.30 4.46
CA TYR A 316 -13.17 32.76 5.27
C TYR A 316 -12.70 33.91 6.17
N PRO A 317 -13.12 35.17 5.93
CA PRO A 317 -12.77 36.29 6.80
C PRO A 317 -13.41 36.17 8.19
N VAL A 318 -12.66 36.44 9.25
CA VAL A 318 -13.15 36.50 10.64
C VAL A 318 -12.72 37.81 11.30
N HIS A 319 -13.60 38.40 12.10
CA HIS A 319 -13.37 39.62 12.87
C HIS A 319 -13.41 39.35 14.38
N MET A 320 -12.70 40.19 15.15
CA MET A 320 -12.78 40.19 16.61
C MET A 320 -14.22 40.52 17.04
N GLY A 321 -14.86 39.61 17.78
CA GLY A 321 -16.25 39.76 18.25
C GLY A 321 -17.30 39.02 17.41
N ASP A 322 -16.91 38.36 16.32
CA ASP A 322 -17.82 37.51 15.56
C ASP A 322 -18.29 36.31 16.40
N SER A 323 -19.58 35.97 16.31
CA SER A 323 -20.12 34.73 16.86
C SER A 323 -20.53 33.80 15.71
N PRO A 324 -19.89 32.63 15.54
CA PRO A 324 -20.24 31.67 14.49
C PRO A 324 -21.70 31.18 14.58
N SER A 325 -22.24 31.12 15.80
CA SER A 325 -23.55 30.51 16.10
C SER A 325 -24.65 31.51 16.46
N GLY A 326 -24.33 32.81 16.53
CA GLY A 326 -25.23 33.85 17.08
C GLY A 326 -25.38 33.80 18.61
N ARG A 327 -24.65 32.92 19.30
CA ARG A 327 -24.58 32.86 20.78
C ARG A 327 -23.26 33.45 21.26
N SER A 328 -23.20 34.04 22.45
CA SER A 328 -22.00 34.69 23.04
C SER A 328 -20.83 33.73 23.28
N ARG A 329 -20.21 33.23 22.21
CA ARG A 329 -19.01 32.40 22.23
C ARG A 329 -17.99 33.04 21.33
N ASP A 330 -16.80 33.26 21.85
CA ASP A 330 -15.71 33.89 21.10
C ASP A 330 -15.29 32.96 19.94
N VAL A 331 -15.16 33.53 18.74
CA VAL A 331 -14.70 32.85 17.53
C VAL A 331 -13.39 32.07 17.77
N TRP A 332 -12.53 32.58 18.64
CA TRP A 332 -11.23 31.97 18.97
C TRP A 332 -11.34 30.66 19.74
N GLU A 333 -12.37 30.50 20.58
CA GLU A 333 -12.63 29.25 21.29
C GLU A 333 -12.96 28.12 20.31
N CYS A 334 -13.66 28.44 19.21
CA CYS A 334 -14.12 27.46 18.24
C CYS A 334 -12.95 26.80 17.47
N PHE A 335 -11.85 27.54 17.24
CA PHE A 335 -10.65 27.01 16.58
C PHE A 335 -9.83 26.05 17.44
N SER A 336 -10.06 26.07 18.76
CA SER A 336 -9.30 25.30 19.74
C SER A 336 -10.00 23.99 20.15
N THR A 337 -11.14 23.68 19.52
CA THR A 337 -11.94 22.48 19.81
C THR A 337 -12.15 21.65 18.56
N ASP A 338 -12.17 20.31 18.69
CA ASP A 338 -12.53 19.40 17.60
C ASP A 338 -14.05 19.37 17.31
N ALA A 339 -14.81 20.30 17.88
CA ALA A 339 -16.25 20.40 17.69
C ALA A 339 -16.58 20.89 16.28
N VAL A 340 -17.61 20.29 15.67
CA VAL A 340 -18.19 20.80 14.44
C VAL A 340 -19.16 21.93 14.80
N VAL A 341 -18.92 23.12 14.25
CA VAL A 341 -19.72 24.31 14.50
C VAL A 341 -20.26 24.82 13.17
N ASP A 342 -21.50 25.30 13.14
CA ASP A 342 -22.08 25.96 11.96
C ASP A 342 -21.54 27.39 11.84
N TRP A 343 -21.10 27.77 10.64
CA TRP A 343 -20.60 29.11 10.30
C TRP A 343 -21.45 29.74 9.21
N GLN A 344 -21.76 31.02 9.35
CA GLN A 344 -22.58 31.76 8.39
C GLN A 344 -21.84 31.97 7.06
N LEU A 345 -22.52 31.78 5.94
CA LEU A 345 -21.98 32.08 4.61
C LEU A 345 -22.72 33.25 3.97
N SER A 346 -22.03 34.37 3.83
CA SER A 346 -22.54 35.53 3.07
C SER A 346 -22.31 35.38 1.56
N ALA A 347 -21.37 34.53 1.14
CA ALA A 347 -21.01 34.26 -0.25
C ALA A 347 -20.43 32.84 -0.40
N GLY A 348 -20.25 32.35 -1.63
CA GLY A 348 -19.58 31.07 -1.91
C GLY A 348 -20.39 29.80 -1.61
N TYR A 349 -21.56 29.91 -0.97
CA TYR A 349 -22.43 28.79 -0.56
C TYR A 349 -22.88 27.84 -1.69
N HIS A 350 -22.88 28.28 -2.95
CA HIS A 350 -23.23 27.44 -4.11
C HIS A 350 -22.02 26.73 -4.74
N ARG A 351 -20.80 26.97 -4.22
CA ARG A 351 -19.54 26.43 -4.74
C ARG A 351 -18.73 25.67 -3.70
N ILE A 352 -18.92 25.97 -2.42
CA ILE A 352 -18.37 25.19 -1.30
C ILE A 352 -19.09 23.84 -1.26
N ALA A 353 -18.33 22.76 -1.16
CA ALA A 353 -18.84 21.41 -0.97
C ALA A 353 -18.18 20.73 0.23
N THR A 354 -18.81 19.68 0.75
CA THR A 354 -18.23 18.82 1.77
C THR A 354 -16.81 18.38 1.37
N GLY A 355 -15.87 18.51 2.30
CA GLY A 355 -14.46 18.18 2.08
C GLY A 355 -13.59 19.34 1.61
N ASP A 356 -14.17 20.47 1.17
CA ASP A 356 -13.41 21.69 0.87
C ASP A 356 -12.67 22.22 2.09
N ARG A 357 -11.49 22.82 1.87
CA ARG A 357 -10.69 23.41 2.96
C ARG A 357 -11.14 24.83 3.24
N ILE A 358 -11.41 25.11 4.50
CA ILE A 358 -11.79 26.45 4.98
C ILE A 358 -10.64 27.03 5.79
N TRP A 359 -10.12 28.16 5.36
CA TRP A 359 -9.03 28.88 6.02
C TRP A 359 -9.56 30.16 6.65
N ALA A 360 -9.57 30.23 7.98
CA ALA A 360 -9.98 31.43 8.69
C ALA A 360 -8.89 32.51 8.54
N TYR A 361 -9.28 33.68 8.06
CA TYR A 361 -8.41 34.82 7.81
C TYR A 361 -8.81 36.00 8.70
N ALA A 362 -7.93 36.38 9.62
CA ALA A 362 -8.11 37.56 10.44
C ALA A 362 -7.60 38.79 9.66
N ALA A 363 -8.54 39.59 9.12
CA ALA A 363 -8.22 40.73 8.27
C ALA A 363 -7.55 41.88 9.03
N GLU A 364 -7.98 42.16 10.26
CA GLU A 364 -7.40 43.17 11.14
C GLU A 364 -7.26 42.62 12.58
N PRO A 365 -6.21 42.99 13.33
CA PRO A 365 -5.06 43.82 12.94
C PRO A 365 -3.94 43.04 12.23
N SER A 366 -4.07 41.72 12.09
CA SER A 366 -2.93 40.83 11.80
C SER A 366 -2.79 40.34 10.35
N ALA A 367 -3.77 40.59 9.48
CA ALA A 367 -3.78 40.20 8.05
C ALA A 367 -3.19 38.80 7.78
N ARG A 368 -3.64 37.78 8.53
CA ARG A 368 -3.04 36.43 8.51
C ARG A 368 -4.09 35.34 8.62
N LEU A 369 -3.72 34.15 8.17
CA LEU A 369 -4.48 32.94 8.49
C LEU A 369 -4.34 32.61 9.97
N VAL A 370 -5.44 32.21 10.59
CA VAL A 370 -5.51 31.95 12.03
C VAL A 370 -6.06 30.57 12.38
N ALA A 371 -6.76 29.93 11.45
CA ALA A 371 -7.21 28.55 11.60
C ALA A 371 -7.37 27.87 10.24
N ALA A 372 -7.33 26.55 10.26
CA ALA A 372 -7.58 25.69 9.11
C ALA A 372 -8.61 24.65 9.49
N GLY A 373 -9.60 24.44 8.64
CA GLY A 373 -10.69 23.50 8.86
C GLY A 373 -11.19 22.90 7.56
N VAL A 374 -12.16 22.02 7.69
CA VAL A 374 -12.80 21.33 6.56
C VAL A 374 -14.31 21.54 6.64
N ALA A 375 -14.94 21.84 5.51
CA ALA A 375 -16.40 21.79 5.38
C ALA A 375 -16.87 20.36 5.66
N TRP A 376 -17.52 20.17 6.80
CA TRP A 376 -17.94 18.86 7.31
C TRP A 376 -19.20 18.33 6.60
N ASP A 377 -20.02 19.25 6.10
CA ASP A 377 -21.25 18.96 5.37
C ASP A 377 -21.49 20.06 4.32
N ASP A 378 -22.41 19.82 3.39
CA ASP A 378 -22.73 20.77 2.34
C ASP A 378 -23.43 22.02 2.94
N PRO A 379 -23.21 23.21 2.36
CA PRO A 379 -23.91 24.41 2.80
C PRO A 379 -25.42 24.21 2.83
N CYS A 380 -26.06 24.57 3.94
CA CYS A 380 -27.50 24.43 4.12
C CYS A 380 -28.13 25.74 4.62
N ARG A 381 -29.44 25.92 4.40
CA ARG A 381 -30.18 27.07 4.94
C ARG A 381 -30.66 26.76 6.35
N ARG A 382 -30.42 27.68 7.28
CA ARG A 382 -30.86 27.62 8.68
C ARG A 382 -31.67 28.87 9.04
N ALA A 383 -32.62 28.73 9.95
CA ALA A 383 -33.39 29.86 10.47
C ALA A 383 -32.54 30.69 11.43
N ALA A 384 -32.58 32.01 11.28
CA ALA A 384 -31.95 33.01 12.14
C ALA A 384 -32.92 34.17 12.43
N GLU A 385 -32.57 35.05 13.36
CA GLU A 385 -33.43 36.17 13.83
C GLU A 385 -33.86 37.12 12.69
N GLY A 386 -33.08 37.22 11.60
CA GLY A 386 -33.36 38.05 10.42
C GLY A 386 -33.91 37.30 9.19
N GLY A 387 -34.17 35.99 9.28
CA GLY A 387 -34.63 35.16 8.15
C GLY A 387 -33.79 33.90 7.94
N LEU A 388 -33.89 33.30 6.75
CA LEU A 388 -33.13 32.09 6.39
C LEU A 388 -31.73 32.46 5.87
N GLU A 389 -30.69 32.01 6.57
CA GLU A 389 -29.29 32.24 6.25
C GLU A 389 -28.61 30.96 5.76
N TRP A 390 -27.63 31.09 4.88
CA TRP A 390 -26.75 29.97 4.51
C TRP A 390 -25.72 29.74 5.60
N ARG A 391 -25.48 28.47 5.95
CA ARG A 391 -24.45 28.05 6.90
C ARG A 391 -23.70 26.84 6.37
N VAL A 392 -22.44 26.70 6.80
CA VAL A 392 -21.62 25.51 6.56
C VAL A 392 -21.11 24.99 7.90
N ALA A 393 -21.25 23.69 8.12
CA ALA A 393 -20.65 23.02 9.26
C ALA A 393 -19.14 22.92 9.02
N VAL A 394 -18.32 23.50 9.90
CA VAL A 394 -16.85 23.45 9.79
C VAL A 394 -16.28 22.67 10.95
N ARG A 395 -15.40 21.71 10.64
CA ARG A 395 -14.56 21.02 11.61
C ARG A 395 -13.14 21.58 11.52
N TRP A 396 -12.68 22.25 12.57
CA TRP A 396 -11.34 22.84 12.61
C TRP A 396 -10.27 21.78 12.89
N ASP A 397 -9.11 21.90 12.23
CA ASP A 397 -7.92 21.10 12.49
C ASP A 397 -7.14 21.77 13.64
N THR A 398 -7.36 21.29 14.85
CA THR A 398 -6.77 21.85 16.08
C THR A 398 -5.24 21.84 16.05
N GLU A 399 -4.61 20.81 15.46
CA GLU A 399 -3.14 20.69 15.43
C GLU A 399 -2.51 21.61 14.39
N LEU A 400 -3.09 21.71 13.19
CA LEU A 400 -2.64 22.64 12.18
C LEU A 400 -2.89 24.10 12.61
N THR A 401 -4.05 24.37 13.20
CA THR A 401 -4.39 25.69 13.76
C THR A 401 -3.39 26.13 14.82
N ARG A 402 -3.04 25.25 15.78
CA ARG A 402 -2.04 25.57 16.81
C ARG A 402 -0.68 25.94 16.20
N ARG A 403 -0.26 25.23 15.15
CA ARG A 403 1.00 25.52 14.44
C ARG A 403 0.95 26.84 13.68
N ILE A 404 -0.17 27.16 13.04
CA ILE A 404 -0.39 28.45 12.37
C ILE A 404 -0.28 29.59 13.39
N LEU A 405 -0.92 29.45 14.55
CA LEU A 405 -0.90 30.45 15.62
C LEU A 405 0.47 30.60 16.29
N ALA A 406 1.24 29.52 16.41
CA ALA A 406 2.59 29.53 16.98
C ALA A 406 3.66 30.14 16.06
N SER A 407 3.35 30.39 14.79
CA SER A 407 4.29 31.03 13.84
C SER A 407 4.42 32.52 14.10
N GLU A 408 5.60 32.97 14.55
CA GLU A 408 5.91 34.40 14.82
C GLU A 408 5.79 35.29 13.58
N ARG A 409 6.06 34.75 12.38
CA ARG A 409 5.95 35.52 11.10
C ARG A 409 4.52 35.53 10.54
N GLY A 410 3.59 34.79 11.14
CA GLY A 410 2.29 34.49 10.56
C GLY A 410 2.39 33.70 9.24
N VAL A 411 1.25 33.38 8.63
CA VAL A 411 1.17 32.81 7.28
C VAL A 411 0.57 33.89 6.38
N PRO A 412 1.38 34.78 5.76
CA PRO A 412 0.89 35.90 4.98
C PRO A 412 0.48 35.44 3.58
N VAL A 413 -0.65 34.74 3.49
CA VAL A 413 -1.15 34.17 2.23
C VAL A 413 -1.94 35.21 1.43
N VAL A 414 -2.68 36.08 2.11
CA VAL A 414 -3.65 37.01 1.53
C VAL A 414 -3.22 38.46 1.82
N PRO A 415 -3.10 39.34 0.81
CA PRO A 415 -2.75 40.75 1.06
C PRO A 415 -3.80 41.44 1.93
N ALA A 416 -3.37 42.33 2.83
CA ALA A 416 -4.26 43.08 3.71
C ALA A 416 -5.38 43.78 2.90
N GLY A 417 -6.63 43.68 3.37
CA GLY A 417 -7.80 44.27 2.70
C GLY A 417 -8.38 43.49 1.50
N SER A 418 -7.79 42.34 1.12
CA SER A 418 -8.17 41.59 -0.09
C SER A 418 -9.25 40.51 0.11
N ALA A 419 -9.73 40.31 1.33
CA ALA A 419 -10.77 39.32 1.64
C ALA A 419 -11.92 39.98 2.40
N ARG A 420 -12.89 40.53 1.66
CA ARG A 420 -14.13 41.13 2.21
C ARG A 420 -15.30 40.14 2.34
N GLY A 421 -15.12 38.90 1.91
CA GLY A 421 -16.11 37.83 1.98
C GLY A 421 -15.52 36.47 1.62
N VAL A 422 -16.30 35.41 1.81
CA VAL A 422 -15.86 34.02 1.57
C VAL A 422 -15.58 33.79 0.09
N ARG A 423 -14.36 33.36 -0.25
CA ARG A 423 -13.95 33.13 -1.65
C ARG A 423 -12.91 32.02 -1.79
N ALA A 424 -12.83 31.43 -2.97
CA ALA A 424 -11.75 30.50 -3.30
C ALA A 424 -10.39 31.23 -3.33
N MET A 425 -9.33 30.52 -2.94
CA MET A 425 -7.95 30.96 -3.11
C MET A 425 -7.56 30.94 -4.59
N SER A 426 -6.81 31.96 -5.01
CA SER A 426 -6.12 31.93 -6.29
C SER A 426 -4.96 30.94 -6.28
N THR A 427 -4.46 30.52 -7.45
CA THR A 427 -3.31 29.62 -7.55
C THR A 427 -2.07 30.19 -6.85
N THR A 428 -1.79 31.49 -7.03
CA THR A 428 -0.66 32.15 -6.37
C THR A 428 -0.78 32.16 -4.85
N GLU A 429 -2.00 32.30 -4.30
CA GLU A 429 -2.24 32.20 -2.86
C GLU A 429 -2.01 30.77 -2.36
N ARG A 430 -2.47 29.75 -3.12
CA ARG A 430 -2.23 28.34 -2.78
C ARG A 430 -0.73 28.00 -2.76
N ASP A 431 0.05 28.48 -3.72
CA ASP A 431 1.50 28.25 -3.77
C ASP A 431 2.20 28.85 -2.54
N ARG A 432 1.87 30.11 -2.20
CA ARG A 432 2.39 30.77 -0.99
C ARG A 432 2.01 30.04 0.29
N LEU A 433 0.77 29.57 0.38
CA LEU A 433 0.29 28.77 1.50
C LEU A 433 1.10 27.47 1.62
N ALA A 434 1.31 26.75 0.52
CA ALA A 434 2.07 25.51 0.51
C ALA A 434 3.51 25.72 1.02
N ASP A 435 4.17 26.80 0.59
CA ASP A 435 5.52 27.12 1.05
C ASP A 435 5.56 27.55 2.52
N ALA A 436 4.59 28.34 2.98
CA ALA A 436 4.49 28.71 4.38
C ALA A 436 4.22 27.49 5.29
N LEU A 437 3.36 26.55 4.86
CA LEU A 437 3.10 25.30 5.57
C LEU A 437 4.33 24.38 5.66
N LYS A 438 5.20 24.37 4.65
CA LYS A 438 6.49 23.66 4.71
C LYS A 438 7.41 24.27 5.77
N ALA A 439 7.39 25.59 5.92
CA ALA A 439 8.22 26.30 6.89
C ALA A 439 7.77 26.09 8.35
N ILE A 440 6.47 25.82 8.59
CA ILE A 440 5.90 25.56 9.93
C ILE A 440 5.70 24.06 10.21
N ARG A 441 6.40 23.18 9.48
CA ARG A 441 6.27 21.72 9.62
C ARG A 441 6.78 21.25 10.99
N ALA A 442 6.15 20.20 11.53
CA ALA A 442 6.59 19.61 12.80
C ALA A 442 8.03 19.07 12.67
N PRO A 443 8.86 19.18 13.73
CA PRO A 443 10.20 18.60 13.75
C PRO A 443 10.14 17.10 13.46
N GLN A 444 11.13 16.57 12.77
CA GLN A 444 11.23 15.13 12.55
C GLN A 444 11.43 14.39 13.89
N PRO A 445 11.05 13.10 14.00
CA PRO A 445 11.11 12.36 15.26
C PRO A 445 12.49 12.35 15.92
N ASP A 446 13.55 12.43 15.15
CA ASP A 446 14.95 12.55 15.55
C ASP A 446 15.30 13.92 16.17
N GLU A 447 14.58 14.98 15.79
CA GLU A 447 14.73 16.36 16.28
C GLU A 447 13.93 16.64 17.57
N LEU A 448 13.11 15.69 18.03
CA LEU A 448 12.33 15.82 19.27
C LEU A 448 13.20 15.60 20.53
N PRO A 449 12.89 16.27 21.66
CA PRO A 449 13.53 15.99 22.94
C PRO A 449 13.39 14.50 23.33
N GLU A 450 14.45 13.94 23.90
CA GLU A 450 14.57 12.49 24.14
C GLU A 450 13.38 11.89 24.91
N GLY A 451 12.84 12.59 25.89
CA GLY A 451 11.65 12.15 26.64
C GLY A 451 10.39 12.01 25.77
N ARG A 452 10.23 12.85 24.75
CA ARG A 452 9.09 12.79 23.81
C ARG A 452 9.31 11.71 22.76
N ARG A 453 10.55 11.51 22.31
CA ARG A 453 10.96 10.40 21.43
C ARG A 453 10.67 9.05 22.08
N ARG A 454 11.06 8.88 23.35
CA ARG A 454 10.80 7.66 24.13
C ARG A 454 9.30 7.39 24.27
N ARG A 455 8.47 8.40 24.59
CA ARG A 455 7.01 8.23 24.66
C ARG A 455 6.39 7.84 23.31
N LEU A 456 6.82 8.46 22.20
CA LEU A 456 6.35 8.09 20.87
C LEU A 456 6.78 6.68 20.46
N ALA A 457 8.02 6.28 20.80
CA ALA A 457 8.51 4.92 20.59
C ALA A 457 7.74 3.91 21.45
N GLU A 458 7.45 4.23 22.71
CA GLU A 458 6.63 3.40 23.61
C GLU A 458 5.18 3.25 23.12
N VAL A 459 4.55 4.32 22.65
CA VAL A 459 3.19 4.27 22.07
C VAL A 459 3.18 3.43 20.80
N THR A 460 4.17 3.63 19.92
CA THR A 460 4.32 2.85 18.67
C THR A 460 4.61 1.38 18.96
N ALA A 461 5.45 1.07 19.95
CA ALA A 461 5.74 -0.29 20.39
C ALA A 461 4.50 -0.96 20.99
N ARG A 462 3.72 -0.24 21.82
CA ARG A 462 2.46 -0.75 22.41
C ARG A 462 1.41 -1.05 21.34
N GLN A 463 1.25 -0.17 20.34
CA GLN A 463 0.36 -0.41 19.20
C GLN A 463 0.83 -1.61 18.36
N GLY A 464 2.13 -1.71 18.09
CA GLY A 464 2.72 -2.84 17.37
C GLY A 464 2.53 -4.18 18.09
N GLN A 465 2.62 -4.20 19.42
CA GLN A 465 2.36 -5.39 20.25
C GLN A 465 0.88 -5.80 20.26
N ALA A 466 -0.05 -4.84 20.35
CA ALA A 466 -1.48 -5.13 20.28
C ALA A 466 -1.89 -5.74 18.92
N ASP A 467 -1.36 -5.20 17.82
CA ASP A 467 -1.59 -5.71 16.47
C ASP A 467 -0.91 -7.08 16.22
N PHE A 468 0.25 -7.32 16.82
CA PHE A 468 0.91 -8.63 16.79
C PHE A 468 0.09 -9.70 17.52
N ARG A 469 -0.38 -9.39 18.73
CA ARG A 469 -1.24 -10.26 19.52
C ARG A 469 -2.51 -10.65 18.77
N ARG A 470 -3.20 -9.67 18.18
CA ARG A 470 -4.43 -9.93 17.42
C ARG A 470 -4.21 -10.90 16.26
N ARG A 471 -3.13 -10.72 15.49
CA ARG A 471 -2.80 -11.59 14.35
C ARG A 471 -2.45 -13.02 14.77
N LEU A 472 -1.80 -13.20 15.92
CA LEU A 472 -1.53 -14.54 16.47
C LEU A 472 -2.81 -15.23 16.97
N ILE A 473 -3.71 -14.49 17.62
CA ILE A 473 -5.04 -15.00 18.01
C ILE A 473 -5.77 -15.53 16.78
N GLU A 474 -5.80 -14.76 15.70
CA GLU A 474 -6.44 -15.17 14.45
C GLU A 474 -5.75 -16.40 13.82
N ALA A 475 -4.42 -16.38 13.69
CA ALA A 475 -3.66 -17.46 13.05
C ALA A 475 -3.78 -18.81 13.76
N TYR A 476 -3.80 -18.81 15.10
CA TYR A 476 -3.94 -20.01 15.92
C TYR A 476 -5.40 -20.36 16.25
N GLY A 477 -6.38 -19.66 15.65
CA GLY A 477 -7.81 -19.91 15.89
C GLY A 477 -8.22 -19.71 17.34
N GLY A 478 -7.57 -18.76 18.03
CA GLY A 478 -7.80 -18.44 19.43
C GLY A 478 -7.36 -19.53 20.41
N ARG A 479 -6.43 -20.42 20.01
CA ARG A 479 -5.98 -21.54 20.85
C ARG A 479 -4.49 -21.49 21.13
N CYS A 480 -4.10 -21.85 22.35
CA CYS A 480 -2.70 -22.03 22.67
C CYS A 480 -2.06 -23.13 21.81
N ALA A 481 -0.91 -22.83 21.21
CA ALA A 481 -0.16 -23.75 20.35
C ALA A 481 0.26 -25.06 21.05
N ILE A 482 0.47 -25.01 22.37
CA ILE A 482 0.93 -26.15 23.18
C ILE A 482 -0.22 -26.79 23.95
N THR A 483 -1.01 -26.02 24.70
CA THR A 483 -2.04 -26.58 25.59
C THR A 483 -3.40 -26.76 24.92
N GLY A 484 -3.66 -26.06 23.82
CA GLY A 484 -4.97 -26.04 23.16
C GLY A 484 -6.03 -25.18 23.86
N CYS A 485 -5.68 -24.53 24.98
CA CYS A 485 -6.55 -23.62 25.74
C CYS A 485 -7.11 -22.52 24.81
N ASP A 486 -8.44 -22.34 24.82
CA ASP A 486 -9.19 -21.36 24.03
C ASP A 486 -9.74 -20.17 24.84
N THR A 487 -9.36 -20.08 26.11
CA THR A 487 -9.69 -18.91 26.93
C THR A 487 -8.80 -17.74 26.52
N GLU A 488 -9.28 -16.89 25.60
CA GLU A 488 -8.49 -15.81 24.98
C GLU A 488 -7.79 -14.88 25.98
N THR A 489 -8.43 -14.59 27.11
CA THR A 489 -7.88 -13.76 28.19
C THR A 489 -6.64 -14.38 28.85
N ALA A 490 -6.49 -15.71 28.79
CA ALA A 490 -5.33 -16.44 29.30
C ALA A 490 -4.19 -16.57 28.27
N LEU A 491 -4.43 -16.17 27.02
CA LEU A 491 -3.46 -16.28 25.93
C LEU A 491 -2.54 -15.05 25.87
N GLN A 492 -1.34 -15.25 25.35
CA GLN A 492 -0.30 -14.25 25.16
C GLN A 492 0.44 -14.52 23.85
N ALA A 493 0.92 -13.43 23.23
CA ALA A 493 1.75 -13.49 22.05
C ALA A 493 3.21 -13.58 22.48
N ALA A 494 3.80 -14.75 22.28
CA ALA A 494 5.21 -15.00 22.53
C ALA A 494 5.99 -14.79 21.23
N HIS A 495 7.05 -14.00 21.27
CA HIS A 495 8.00 -13.92 20.16
C HIS A 495 8.94 -15.12 20.20
N ILE A 496 9.26 -15.69 19.04
CA ILE A 496 10.26 -16.77 18.95
C ILE A 496 11.66 -16.17 19.00
N SER A 497 11.92 -15.17 18.15
CA SER A 497 13.10 -14.31 18.22
C SER A 497 12.74 -12.95 18.84
N PRO A 498 13.61 -12.37 19.70
CA PRO A 498 13.33 -11.13 20.41
C PRO A 498 12.84 -9.99 19.51
N TYR A 499 12.01 -9.11 20.09
CA TYR A 499 11.51 -7.94 19.40
C TYR A 499 12.63 -6.95 19.04
N ASP A 500 12.74 -6.60 17.75
CA ASP A 500 13.69 -5.63 17.19
C ASP A 500 12.99 -4.64 16.23
N GLY A 501 11.83 -4.13 16.66
CA GLY A 501 11.02 -3.20 15.87
C GLY A 501 9.90 -3.86 15.05
N PRO A 502 9.08 -3.07 14.30
CA PRO A 502 7.86 -3.56 13.65
C PRO A 502 8.06 -4.71 12.65
N ALA A 503 9.28 -4.84 12.09
CA ALA A 503 9.63 -5.91 11.16
C ALA A 503 9.64 -7.31 11.81
N THR A 504 9.82 -7.39 13.14
CA THR A 504 9.82 -8.65 13.93
C THR A 504 8.43 -9.10 14.38
N ASN A 505 7.42 -8.22 14.25
CA ASN A 505 6.02 -8.51 14.54
C ASN A 505 5.35 -9.25 13.36
N ARG A 506 5.88 -10.40 12.97
CA ARG A 506 5.33 -11.31 11.94
C ARG A 506 4.76 -12.55 12.60
N VAL A 507 3.63 -13.07 12.10
CA VAL A 507 2.98 -14.28 12.65
C VAL A 507 3.95 -15.46 12.72
N THR A 508 4.80 -15.63 11.71
CA THR A 508 5.83 -16.68 11.66
C THR A 508 6.88 -16.55 12.76
N ASN A 509 7.09 -15.36 13.34
CA ASN A 509 7.98 -15.14 14.48
C ASN A 509 7.23 -15.20 15.83
N GLY A 510 6.05 -15.82 15.86
CA GLY A 510 5.21 -15.81 17.04
C GLY A 510 4.53 -17.15 17.35
N LEU A 511 4.40 -17.43 18.65
CA LEU A 511 3.57 -18.49 19.19
C LEU A 511 2.45 -17.87 20.02
N LEU A 512 1.22 -18.34 19.84
CA LEU A 512 0.14 -18.00 20.77
C LEU A 512 0.18 -18.99 21.93
N LEU A 513 0.55 -18.53 23.12
CA LEU A 513 0.78 -19.37 24.30
C LEU A 513 -0.12 -18.96 25.45
N ARG A 514 -0.52 -19.91 26.30
CA ARG A 514 -1.12 -19.59 27.60
C ARG A 514 -0.06 -18.90 28.46
N ALA A 515 -0.45 -17.95 29.31
CA ALA A 515 0.48 -17.07 30.01
C ALA A 515 1.57 -17.80 30.83
N ASP A 516 1.23 -18.91 31.49
CA ASP A 516 2.20 -19.77 32.17
C ASP A 516 3.21 -20.41 31.20
N VAL A 517 2.74 -20.93 30.08
CA VAL A 517 3.57 -21.55 29.03
C VAL A 517 4.46 -20.53 28.32
N HIS A 518 3.96 -19.32 28.09
CA HIS A 518 4.75 -18.21 27.57
C HIS A 518 5.92 -17.89 28.49
N ASN A 519 5.67 -17.76 29.80
CA ASN A 519 6.73 -17.51 30.78
C ASN A 519 7.78 -18.63 30.84
N LEU A 520 7.37 -19.89 30.64
CA LEU A 520 8.30 -21.03 30.58
C LEU A 520 9.14 -21.02 29.29
N PHE A 521 8.52 -20.64 28.17
CA PHE A 521 9.18 -20.54 26.86
C PHE A 521 10.24 -19.43 26.85
N ASP A 522 9.91 -18.25 27.38
CA ASP A 522 10.82 -17.10 27.47
C ASP A 522 12.00 -17.38 28.41
N ARG A 523 11.79 -18.16 29.47
CA ARG A 523 12.84 -18.57 30.43
C ARG A 523 13.64 -19.80 29.98
N GLY A 524 13.35 -20.35 28.80
CA GLY A 524 14.04 -21.54 28.29
C GLY A 524 13.76 -22.83 29.09
N LEU A 525 12.67 -22.87 29.84
CA LEU A 525 12.23 -24.10 30.54
C LEU A 525 11.42 -25.02 29.63
N ILE A 526 10.84 -24.46 28.56
CA ILE A 526 10.17 -25.17 27.47
C ILE A 526 10.72 -24.67 26.13
N TRP A 527 10.94 -25.56 25.17
CA TRP A 527 11.28 -25.21 23.78
C TRP A 527 10.62 -26.17 22.79
N VAL A 528 10.71 -25.86 21.49
CA VAL A 528 10.19 -26.71 20.40
C VAL A 528 11.35 -27.34 19.65
N ASP A 529 11.28 -28.65 19.41
CA ASP A 529 12.32 -29.42 18.73
C ASP A 529 12.19 -29.44 17.18
N GLU A 530 13.05 -30.20 16.49
CA GLU A 530 13.18 -30.17 15.02
C GLU A 530 11.98 -30.83 14.35
N ASP A 531 11.32 -31.73 15.08
CA ASP A 531 10.10 -32.42 14.68
C ASP A 531 8.84 -31.66 15.12
N PHE A 532 9.00 -30.39 15.53
CA PHE A 532 7.95 -29.56 16.10
C PHE A 532 7.30 -30.17 17.35
N ARG A 533 8.08 -30.83 18.21
CA ARG A 533 7.62 -31.35 19.50
C ARG A 533 8.08 -30.49 20.65
N VAL A 534 7.22 -30.36 21.64
CA VAL A 534 7.48 -29.59 22.86
C VAL A 534 8.45 -30.38 23.74
N ARG A 535 9.47 -29.71 24.25
CA ARG A 535 10.44 -30.26 25.21
C ARG A 535 10.39 -29.44 26.48
N VAL A 536 10.47 -30.13 27.61
CA VAL A 536 10.34 -29.56 28.95
C VAL A 536 11.57 -29.96 29.75
N LYS A 537 12.26 -28.99 30.37
CA LYS A 537 13.42 -29.27 31.25
C LYS A 537 12.97 -29.98 32.53
N ALA A 538 13.89 -30.73 33.16
CA ALA A 538 13.60 -31.51 34.36
C ALA A 538 13.13 -30.63 35.54
N GLU A 539 13.64 -29.40 35.66
CA GLU A 539 13.25 -28.47 36.73
C GLU A 539 11.78 -28.00 36.59
N ALA A 540 11.20 -28.10 35.40
CA ALA A 540 9.81 -27.81 35.11
C ALA A 540 8.91 -29.07 35.16
N GLY A 541 9.24 -30.03 36.04
CA GLY A 541 8.61 -31.36 36.11
C GLY A 541 7.07 -31.37 36.26
N HIS A 542 6.47 -30.34 36.86
CA HIS A 542 5.00 -30.19 36.91
C HIS A 542 4.36 -30.14 35.51
N TYR A 543 5.10 -29.66 34.51
CA TYR A 543 4.65 -29.51 33.12
C TYR A 543 5.08 -30.66 32.21
N ALA A 544 5.63 -31.76 32.78
CA ALA A 544 6.14 -32.90 32.02
C ALA A 544 5.07 -33.56 31.12
N GLY A 545 3.78 -33.39 31.42
CA GLY A 545 2.67 -33.89 30.59
C GLY A 545 2.60 -33.29 29.17
N TRP A 546 3.32 -32.21 28.89
CA TRP A 546 3.47 -31.67 27.52
C TRP A 546 4.77 -32.08 26.84
N HIS A 547 5.66 -32.80 27.53
CA HIS A 547 6.89 -33.27 26.93
C HIS A 547 6.58 -34.26 25.81
N GLY A 548 7.09 -33.99 24.60
CA GLY A 548 6.90 -34.79 23.40
C GLY A 548 5.62 -34.47 22.62
N GLU A 549 4.73 -33.63 23.15
CA GLU A 549 3.51 -33.20 22.46
C GLU A 549 3.83 -32.43 21.18
N LYS A 550 3.04 -32.65 20.12
CA LYS A 550 3.25 -31.95 18.86
C LYS A 550 2.72 -30.52 18.96
N LEU A 551 3.55 -29.54 18.60
CA LEU A 551 3.13 -28.16 18.49
C LEU A 551 1.98 -28.07 17.48
N ARG A 552 0.88 -27.41 17.86
CA ARG A 552 -0.22 -27.14 16.95
C ARG A 552 0.15 -25.94 16.08
N PRO A 553 0.39 -26.12 14.77
CA PRO A 553 0.69 -24.99 13.91
C PRO A 553 -0.60 -24.21 13.58
N PRO A 554 -0.49 -22.95 13.14
CA PRO A 554 -1.57 -22.24 12.47
C PRO A 554 -2.14 -23.04 11.30
N ALA A 555 -3.42 -22.83 10.99
CA ALA A 555 -4.09 -23.55 9.89
C ALA A 555 -3.46 -23.25 8.51
N ARG A 556 -2.80 -22.09 8.35
CA ARG A 556 -2.15 -21.67 7.11
C ARG A 556 -0.65 -21.99 7.18
N ALA A 557 -0.14 -22.72 6.20
CA ALA A 557 1.28 -23.06 6.11
C ALA A 557 2.22 -21.82 6.08
N ALA A 558 1.77 -20.72 5.48
CA ALA A 558 2.52 -19.46 5.42
C ALA A 558 2.67 -18.76 6.78
N ASP A 559 1.83 -19.13 7.76
CA ASP A 559 1.84 -18.60 9.12
C ASP A 559 2.54 -19.54 10.10
N HIS A 560 3.05 -20.69 9.61
CA HIS A 560 3.79 -21.61 10.45
C HIS A 560 4.99 -20.92 11.12
N PRO A 561 5.31 -21.30 12.37
CA PRO A 561 6.49 -20.82 13.06
C PRO A 561 7.74 -20.97 12.20
N ASP A 562 8.55 -19.92 12.14
CA ASP A 562 9.80 -19.90 11.40
C ASP A 562 10.75 -20.92 12.02
N ALA A 563 11.04 -21.99 11.27
CA ALA A 563 11.91 -23.07 11.69
C ALA A 563 13.33 -22.59 12.00
N ALA A 564 13.82 -21.56 11.31
CA ALA A 564 15.13 -20.97 11.60
C ALA A 564 15.12 -20.23 12.93
N ALA A 565 14.04 -19.49 13.23
CA ALA A 565 13.87 -18.80 14.51
C ALA A 565 13.76 -19.78 15.68
N LEU A 566 12.98 -20.86 15.53
CA LEU A 566 12.86 -21.92 16.54
C LEU A 566 14.19 -22.64 16.78
N ARG A 567 15.01 -22.81 15.74
CA ARG A 567 16.35 -23.40 15.85
C ARG A 567 17.28 -22.50 16.65
N VAL A 568 17.27 -21.18 16.39
CA VAL A 568 18.07 -20.21 17.16
C VAL A 568 17.64 -20.19 18.63
N HIS A 569 16.34 -20.06 18.90
CA HIS A 569 15.80 -20.09 20.27
C HIS A 569 16.24 -21.35 21.03
N ARG A 570 16.17 -22.53 20.39
CA ARG A 570 16.66 -23.77 20.99
C ARG A 570 18.16 -23.76 21.28
N GLN A 571 18.97 -23.23 20.39
CA GLN A 571 20.43 -23.16 20.60
C GLN A 571 20.75 -22.27 21.81
N GLU A 572 20.01 -21.18 21.98
CA GLU A 572 20.11 -20.32 23.17
C GLU A 572 19.69 -21.06 24.45
N VAL A 573 18.58 -21.81 24.40
CA VAL A 573 18.10 -22.64 25.53
C VAL A 573 19.07 -23.78 25.89
N ALA A 574 19.68 -24.41 24.88
CA ALA A 574 20.65 -25.50 25.05
C ALA A 574 22.01 -25.01 25.56
N GLY A 575 22.39 -23.76 25.28
CA GLY A 575 23.56 -23.10 25.85
C GLY A 575 23.39 -22.62 27.30
N MET A 576 22.17 -22.73 27.87
CA MET A 576 21.83 -22.43 29.26
C MET A 576 21.81 -23.69 30.16
N CYS A 577 22.61 -24.70 29.83
CA CYS A 577 22.82 -25.91 30.63
C CYS A 577 24.23 -25.92 31.23
#